data_AF-A0A7L4CRU5-F1
#
_entry.id   AF-A0A7L4CRU5-F1
#
_cell.length_a   1.000
_cell.length_b   1.000
_cell.length_c   1.000
_cell.angle_alpha   90.00
_cell.angle_beta   90.00
_cell.angle_gamma   90.00
#
_symmetry.space_group_name_H-M   'P 1'
#
loop_
_entity.id
_entity.type
_entity.pdbx_description
1 polymer ?
#
loop_
_entity_poly.entity_id
_entity_poly.type
_entity_poly.pdbx_seq_one_letter_code
_entity_poly.pdbx_strand_id
1 'polypeptide(L)'
;MGALQPGLPNPAIIPENWHLLIIDLKDCFFTIALHEDDKPRFAFTLLAINRESPDQRFEWTVLPQAPLSPHCRAREAHTIFHQNAKGLQKAYGIALEEAKAIVKACPVCSYHNQGIGLGLGV
;
A
#
# COMPACT_ATOMS: atom_id res chain seq x y z
N MET A 1 5.30 14.64 3.10
CA MET A 1 6.55 14.00 2.62
C MET A 1 7.08 13.14 3.75
N GLY A 2 7.01 11.82 3.62
CA GLY A 2 7.57 10.91 4.62
C GLY A 2 9.08 11.11 4.75
N ALA A 3 9.65 10.79 5.91
CA ALA A 3 11.09 10.86 6.10
C ALA A 3 11.79 10.00 5.03
N LEU A 4 12.75 10.60 4.31
CA LEU A 4 13.72 9.85 3.52
C LEU A 4 14.40 8.87 4.49
N GLN A 5 14.29 7.57 4.20
CA GLN A 5 15.05 6.58 4.97
C GLN A 5 16.54 6.92 4.82
N PRO A 6 17.25 7.18 5.94
CA PRO A 6 18.68 7.44 5.88
C PRO A 6 19.39 6.27 5.17
N GLY A 7 20.18 6.58 4.14
CA GLY A 7 20.93 5.59 3.37
C GLY A 7 20.32 5.19 2.02
N LEU A 8 19.09 5.59 1.68
CA LEU A 8 18.57 5.43 0.33
C LEU A 8 18.96 6.62 -0.57
N PRO A 9 19.39 6.38 -1.83
CA PRO A 9 19.71 7.46 -2.75
C PRO A 9 18.44 8.27 -3.08
N ASN A 10 18.58 9.60 -3.16
CA ASN A 10 17.49 10.45 -3.63
C ASN A 10 17.17 10.11 -5.09
N PRO A 11 15.93 9.74 -5.44
CA PRO A 11 15.54 9.42 -6.82
C PRO A 11 15.85 10.55 -7.81
N ALA A 12 15.87 11.82 -7.37
CA ALA A 12 16.20 12.97 -8.22
C ALA A 12 17.67 13.00 -8.70
N ILE A 13 18.54 12.13 -8.17
CA ILE A 13 19.95 12.02 -8.57
C ILE A 13 20.12 11.04 -9.75
N ILE A 14 19.10 10.25 -10.08
CA ILE A 14 19.15 9.27 -11.17
C ILE A 14 19.09 10.01 -12.53
N PRO A 15 20.09 9.86 -13.43
CA PRO A 15 20.07 10.51 -14.75
C PRO A 15 18.90 10.05 -15.61
N GLU A 16 18.28 10.97 -16.36
CA GLU A 16 17.08 10.70 -17.17
C GLU A 16 17.28 9.63 -18.26
N ASN A 17 18.50 9.49 -18.80
CA ASN A 17 18.79 8.61 -19.95
C ASN A 17 19.46 7.29 -19.57
N TRP A 18 19.36 6.85 -18.32
CA TRP A 18 19.91 5.56 -17.88
C TRP A 18 18.92 4.42 -18.05
N HIS A 19 19.44 3.23 -18.38
CA HIS A 19 18.64 2.01 -18.39
C HIS A 19 18.31 1.59 -16.96
N LEU A 20 17.04 1.66 -16.59
CA LEU A 20 16.56 1.31 -15.25
C LEU A 20 16.00 -0.11 -15.25
N LEU A 21 16.45 -0.92 -14.30
CA LEU A 21 15.84 -2.21 -13.96
C LEU A 21 15.11 -2.05 -12.62
N ILE A 22 13.80 -2.24 -12.64
CA ILE A 22 12.95 -2.22 -11.44
C ILE A 22 12.62 -3.67 -11.11
N ILE A 23 13.05 -4.11 -9.93
CA ILE A 23 12.79 -5.46 -9.42
C ILE A 23 11.85 -5.34 -8.23
N ASP A 24 10.68 -5.99 -8.32
CA ASP A 24 9.80 -6.13 -7.17
C ASP A 24 10.28 -7.29 -6.28
N LEU A 25 10.52 -6.99 -5.00
CA LEU A 25 10.97 -7.96 -4.00
C LEU A 25 9.86 -8.33 -3.02
N LYS A 26 8.60 -7.95 -3.29
CA LYS A 26 7.47 -8.16 -2.37
C LYS A 26 7.32 -9.61 -1.92
N ASP A 27 7.44 -10.56 -2.83
CA ASP A 27 7.28 -11.98 -2.51
C ASP A 27 8.56 -12.64 -1.98
N CYS A 28 9.71 -11.95 -2.05
CA CYS A 28 10.96 -12.45 -1.48
C CYS A 28 10.92 -12.54 0.05
N PHE A 29 9.98 -11.86 0.72
CA PHE A 29 9.80 -11.99 2.17
C PHE A 29 9.41 -13.42 2.57
N PHE A 30 8.69 -14.14 1.71
CA PHE A 30 8.28 -15.52 1.96
C PHE A 30 9.43 -16.53 1.83
N THR A 31 10.61 -16.12 1.34
CA THR A 31 11.79 -16.99 1.27
C THR A 31 12.72 -16.82 2.47
N ILE A 32 12.51 -15.81 3.31
CA ILE A 32 13.31 -15.53 4.50
C ILE A 32 12.69 -16.29 5.68
N ALA A 33 13.34 -17.38 6.10
CA ALA A 33 12.91 -18.16 7.25
C ALA A 33 13.00 -17.33 8.55
N LEU A 34 11.98 -17.46 9.39
CA LEU A 34 11.96 -16.83 10.71
C LEU A 34 12.70 -17.71 11.73
N HIS A 35 13.39 -17.08 12.69
CA HIS A 35 14.02 -17.81 13.78
C HIS A 35 12.95 -18.49 14.66
N GLU A 36 13.21 -19.72 15.13
CA GLU A 36 12.23 -20.51 15.91
C GLU A 36 11.71 -19.74 17.13
N ASP A 37 12.59 -19.06 17.86
CA ASP A 37 12.23 -18.27 19.05
C ASP A 37 11.35 -17.05 18.77
N ASP A 38 11.31 -16.58 17.52
CA ASP A 38 10.51 -15.41 17.12
C ASP A 38 9.12 -15.81 16.59
N LYS A 39 8.92 -17.05 16.11
CA LYS A 39 7.64 -17.50 15.52
C LYS A 39 6.43 -17.26 16.41
N PRO A 40 6.49 -17.50 17.74
CA PRO A 40 5.35 -17.26 18.63
C PRO A 40 4.93 -15.77 18.70
N ARG A 41 5.86 -14.84 18.41
CA ARG A 41 5.59 -13.39 18.41
C ARG A 41 4.83 -12.96 17.16
N PHE A 42 4.98 -13.70 16.07
CA PHE A 42 4.27 -13.50 14.81
C PHE A 42 3.13 -14.51 14.65
N ALA A 43 2.33 -14.67 15.69
CA ALA A 43 1.12 -15.48 15.63
C ALA A 43 -0.11 -14.64 15.23
N PHE A 44 -1.04 -15.24 14.51
CA PHE A 44 -2.35 -14.64 14.18
C PHE A 44 -3.47 -15.67 14.35
N THR A 45 -4.69 -15.16 14.49
CA THR A 45 -5.89 -15.99 14.71
C THR A 45 -6.85 -15.83 13.55
N LEU A 46 -7.27 -16.96 12.96
CA LEU A 46 -8.38 -17.02 12.03
C LEU A 46 -9.66 -17.31 12.79
N LEU A 47 -10.62 -16.39 12.69
CA LEU A 47 -11.90 -16.48 13.36
C LEU A 47 -12.82 -17.47 12.64
N ALA A 48 -13.52 -18.30 13.39
CA ALA A 48 -14.54 -19.19 12.82
C ALA A 48 -15.78 -18.39 12.40
N ILE A 49 -16.35 -18.75 11.24
CA ILE A 49 -17.65 -18.21 10.79
C ILE A 49 -18.69 -18.53 11.87
N ASN A 50 -19.39 -17.50 12.34
CA ASN A 50 -20.44 -17.60 13.37
C ASN A 50 -20.04 -18.33 14.67
N ARG A 51 -18.72 -18.45 14.98
CA ARG A 51 -18.21 -19.23 16.13
C ARG A 51 -18.62 -20.71 16.10
N GLU A 52 -18.84 -21.28 14.91
CA GLU A 52 -19.23 -22.69 14.75
C GLU A 52 -18.14 -23.68 15.20
N SER A 53 -16.90 -23.21 15.30
CA SER A 53 -15.77 -23.95 15.85
C SER A 53 -14.84 -23.01 16.63
N PRO A 54 -13.90 -23.54 17.43
CA PRO A 54 -12.87 -22.71 18.06
C PRO A 54 -12.02 -22.00 17.00
N ASP A 55 -11.65 -20.75 17.30
CA ASP A 55 -10.76 -19.96 16.44
C ASP A 55 -9.40 -20.65 16.31
N GLN A 56 -8.83 -20.62 15.10
CA GLN A 56 -7.57 -21.30 14.81
C GLN A 56 -6.40 -20.32 14.93
N ARG A 57 -5.37 -20.69 15.69
CA ARG A 57 -4.14 -19.90 15.85
C ARG A 57 -3.04 -20.47 14.95
N PHE A 58 -2.40 -19.60 14.18
CA PHE A 58 -1.29 -19.92 13.29
C PHE A 58 -0.07 -19.08 13.63
N GLU A 59 1.12 -19.60 13.31
CA GLU A 59 2.40 -18.92 13.50
C GLU A 59 3.10 -18.78 12.16
N TRP A 60 3.66 -17.60 11.90
CA TRP A 60 4.46 -17.39 10.70
C TRP A 60 5.77 -18.17 10.76
N THR A 61 6.08 -18.92 9.71
CA THR A 61 7.36 -19.65 9.56
C THR A 61 8.41 -18.84 8.80
N VAL A 62 7.96 -17.80 8.09
CA VAL A 62 8.74 -16.91 7.24
C VAL A 62 8.39 -15.47 7.57
N LEU A 63 9.22 -14.52 7.14
CA LEU A 63 9.05 -13.11 7.49
C LEU A 63 7.72 -12.55 6.93
N PRO A 64 6.78 -12.09 7.79
CA PRO A 64 5.52 -11.53 7.32
C PRO A 64 5.71 -10.14 6.71
N GLN A 65 4.90 -9.82 5.69
CA GLN A 65 4.90 -8.48 5.10
C GLN A 65 4.26 -7.46 6.04
N ALA A 66 4.83 -6.25 6.07
CA ALA A 66 4.25 -5.15 6.83
C ALA A 66 2.93 -4.67 6.17
N PRO A 67 1.95 -4.23 6.97
CA PRO A 67 0.77 -3.56 6.42
C PRO A 67 1.17 -2.34 5.60
N LEU A 68 0.53 -2.17 4.43
CA LEU A 68 0.74 -1.00 3.59
C LEU A 68 0.33 0.28 4.32
N SER A 69 1.10 1.35 4.13
CA SER A 69 0.76 2.66 4.68
C SER A 69 -0.62 3.14 4.17
N PRO A 70 -1.33 4.00 4.92
CA PRO A 70 -2.61 4.55 4.46
C PRO A 70 -2.52 5.21 3.07
N HIS A 71 -1.41 5.87 2.77
CA HIS A 71 -1.13 6.44 1.46
C HIS A 71 -1.01 5.38 0.36
N CYS A 72 -0.27 4.30 0.61
CA CYS A 72 -0.13 3.19 -0.35
C CYS A 72 -1.47 2.51 -0.62
N ARG A 73 -2.25 2.23 0.45
CA ARG A 73 -3.60 1.65 0.32
C ARG A 73 -4.54 2.55 -0.45
N ALA A 74 -4.51 3.86 -0.20
CA ALA A 74 -5.30 4.83 -0.94
C ALA A 74 -4.94 4.85 -2.44
N ARG A 75 -3.65 4.74 -2.76
CA ARG A 75 -3.16 4.71 -4.14
C ARG A 75 -3.61 3.45 -4.87
N GLU A 76 -3.44 2.28 -4.26
CA GLU A 76 -3.91 1.00 -4.84
C GLU A 76 -5.43 1.00 -5.04
N ALA A 77 -6.19 1.46 -4.03
CA ALA A 77 -7.64 1.58 -4.16
C ALA A 77 -8.04 2.54 -5.29
N HIS A 78 -7.36 3.68 -5.44
CA HIS A 78 -7.62 4.60 -6.54
C HIS A 78 -7.29 4.00 -7.91
N THR A 79 -6.29 3.13 -8.03
CA THR A 79 -6.00 2.45 -9.30
C THR A 79 -7.09 1.49 -9.75
N ILE A 80 -7.92 1.00 -8.83
CA ILE A 80 -9.02 0.08 -9.12
C ILE A 80 -10.33 0.86 -9.29
N PHE A 81 -10.61 1.79 -8.38
CA PHE A 81 -11.92 2.42 -8.24
C PHE A 81 -11.97 3.88 -8.70
N HIS A 82 -10.83 4.48 -9.07
CA HIS A 82 -10.75 5.88 -9.52
C HIS A 82 -11.47 6.91 -8.63
N GLN A 83 -11.43 6.70 -7.30
CA GLN A 83 -12.13 7.53 -6.32
C GLN A 83 -11.62 8.98 -6.32
N ASN A 84 -12.52 9.95 -6.04
CA ASN A 84 -12.12 11.35 -5.91
C ASN A 84 -11.27 11.62 -4.63
N ALA A 85 -10.57 12.76 -4.61
CA ALA A 85 -9.63 13.08 -3.53
C ALA A 85 -10.29 13.18 -2.14
N LYS A 86 -11.52 13.68 -2.04
CA LYS A 86 -12.26 13.74 -0.75
C LYS A 86 -12.63 12.34 -0.25
N GLY A 87 -13.00 11.44 -1.16
CA GLY A 87 -13.27 10.03 -0.87
C GLY A 87 -12.04 9.35 -0.30
N LEU A 88 -10.89 9.50 -0.96
CA LEU A 88 -9.62 8.93 -0.50
C LEU A 88 -9.18 9.49 0.86
N GLN A 89 -9.27 10.80 1.07
CA GLN A 89 -8.98 11.43 2.36
C GLN A 89 -9.81 10.81 3.48
N LYS A 90 -11.13 10.69 3.28
CA LYS A 90 -12.04 10.19 4.32
C LYS A 90 -11.85 8.68 4.56
N ALA A 91 -11.68 7.90 3.51
CA ALA A 91 -11.56 6.44 3.60
C ALA A 91 -10.23 5.97 4.20
N TYR A 92 -9.14 6.69 3.91
CA TYR A 92 -7.78 6.27 4.32
C TYR A 92 -7.13 7.20 5.34
N GLY A 93 -7.78 8.30 5.74
CA GLY A 93 -7.25 9.22 6.75
C GLY A 93 -5.97 9.96 6.32
N ILE A 94 -5.78 10.14 5.02
CA ILE A 94 -4.61 10.84 4.44
C ILE A 94 -4.85 12.34 4.30
N ALA A 95 -3.79 13.15 4.18
CA ALA A 95 -3.97 14.58 3.96
C ALA A 95 -4.64 14.85 2.60
N LEU A 96 -5.46 15.91 2.52
CA LEU A 96 -6.15 16.25 1.26
C LEU A 96 -5.16 16.49 0.12
N GLU A 97 -4.01 17.09 0.40
CA GLU A 97 -2.96 17.31 -0.59
C GLU A 97 -2.36 16.00 -1.11
N GLU A 98 -2.19 15.01 -0.24
CA GLU A 98 -1.75 13.67 -0.64
C GLU A 98 -2.81 12.96 -1.50
N ALA A 99 -4.08 13.09 -1.11
CA ALA A 99 -5.19 12.53 -1.90
C ALA A 99 -5.31 13.17 -3.29
N LYS A 100 -5.14 14.50 -3.38
CA LYS A 100 -5.09 15.22 -4.66
C LYS A 100 -3.91 14.78 -5.51
N ALA A 101 -2.74 14.57 -4.91
CA ALA A 101 -1.56 14.08 -5.62
C ALA A 101 -1.79 12.70 -6.23
N ILE A 102 -2.46 11.79 -5.52
CA ILE A 102 -2.84 10.46 -6.04
C ILE A 102 -3.74 10.60 -7.28
N VAL A 103 -4.80 11.41 -7.19
CA VAL A 103 -5.73 11.61 -8.32
C VAL A 103 -5.04 12.29 -9.51
N LYS A 104 -4.16 13.26 -9.25
CA LYS A 104 -3.39 13.98 -10.29
C LYS A 104 -2.38 13.09 -10.99
N ALA A 105 -1.77 12.13 -10.27
CA ALA A 105 -0.83 11.16 -10.82
C ALA A 105 -1.51 10.03 -11.61
N CYS A 106 -2.83 9.88 -11.50
CA CYS A 106 -3.57 8.86 -12.22
C CYS A 106 -3.71 9.24 -13.70
N PRO A 107 -3.25 8.42 -14.66
CA PRO A 107 -3.31 8.73 -16.09
C PRO A 107 -4.74 8.77 -16.64
N VAL A 108 -5.71 8.21 -15.93
CA VAL A 108 -7.13 8.25 -16.32
C VAL A 108 -7.79 9.52 -15.79
N CYS A 109 -7.58 9.81 -14.50
CA CYS A 109 -8.24 10.95 -13.85
C CYS A 109 -7.54 12.28 -14.13
N SER A 110 -6.26 12.29 -14.53
CA SER A 110 -5.49 13.51 -14.81
C SER A 110 -6.10 14.34 -15.95
N TYR A 111 -6.66 13.68 -16.97
CA TYR A 111 -7.25 14.36 -18.13
C TYR A 111 -8.67 14.89 -17.86
N HIS A 112 -9.40 14.30 -16.90
CA HIS A 112 -10.77 14.72 -16.56
C HIS A 112 -10.85 15.85 -15.52
N ASN A 113 -9.77 16.12 -14.79
CA ASN A 113 -9.74 17.10 -13.71
C ASN A 113 -9.39 18.54 -14.13
N GLN A 114 -9.63 18.93 -15.40
CA GLN A 114 -9.65 20.35 -15.79
C GLN A 114 -10.94 21.09 -15.35
N GLY A 115 -11.66 20.58 -14.35
CA GLY A 115 -12.69 21.35 -13.64
C GLY A 115 -14.06 20.70 -13.50
N ILE A 116 -14.25 19.43 -13.87
CA ILE A 116 -15.56 18.79 -13.69
C ILE A 116 -15.45 17.65 -12.67
N GLY A 117 -15.77 18.00 -11.42
CA GLY A 117 -15.96 17.06 -10.33
C GLY A 117 -17.20 16.21 -10.54
N LEU A 118 -17.17 15.29 -11.50
CA LEU A 118 -18.15 14.22 -11.59
C LEU A 118 -17.66 13.05 -10.74
N GLY A 119 -18.05 13.10 -9.47
CA GLY A 119 -18.15 11.90 -8.65
C GLY A 119 -19.23 11.01 -9.24
N LEU A 120 -18.84 10.12 -10.16
CA LEU A 120 -19.64 8.95 -10.47
C LEU A 120 -18.98 7.79 -9.76
N GLY A 121 -19.46 7.55 -8.55
CA GLY A 121 -19.38 6.22 -7.98
C GLY A 121 -20.22 5.30 -8.87
N VAL A 122 -19.54 4.31 -9.44
CA VAL A 122 -20.10 2.98 -9.62
C VAL A 122 -19.54 2.11 -8.52
#